data_AF-A0A2N1PCY3-F1
#
_entry.id   AF-A0A2N1PCY3-F1
#
_cell.length_a   1.000
_cell.length_b   1.000
_cell.length_c   1.000
_cell.angle_alpha   90.00
_cell.angle_beta   90.00
_cell.angle_gamma   90.00
#
_symmetry.space_group_name_H-M   'P 1'
#
loop_
_entity.id
_entity.type
_entity.pdbx_description
1 polymer ?
#
loop_
_entity_poly.entity_id
_entity_poly.type
_entity_poly.pdbx_seq_one_letter_code
_entity_poly.pdbx_strand_id
1 'polypeptide(L)'
;MIKKLLNIIYLFIILGIMTTSPAYASFSPNAIYSTTAMINIVVLVCAAVCLAWALKILTLVKGGLISKSWQMFVIGFCFLIAAQLAVVGEKVGLIMMPTYISTALYLLMTITWLAGLYQTRKVLG
;
A
#
# COMPACT_ATOMS: atom_id res chain seq x y z
N MET A 1 13.02 6.90 -23.48
CA MET A 1 11.78 6.29 -22.96
C MET A 1 11.46 6.66 -21.50
N ILE A 2 12.42 6.57 -20.57
CA ILE A 2 12.21 6.81 -19.12
C ILE A 2 11.61 8.19 -18.78
N LYS A 3 12.03 9.27 -19.45
CA LYS A 3 11.49 10.63 -19.22
C LYS A 3 10.00 10.77 -19.57
N LYS A 4 9.51 10.05 -20.58
CA LYS A 4 8.08 10.08 -20.96
C LYS A 4 7.22 9.32 -19.93
N LEU A 5 7.73 8.22 -19.39
CA LEU A 5 7.08 7.43 -18.36
C LEU A 5 6.97 8.18 -17.03
N LEU A 6 8.03 8.91 -16.64
CA LEU A 6 8.02 9.76 -15.46
C LEU A 6 7.00 10.91 -15.57
N ASN A 7 6.90 11.52 -16.76
CA ASN A 7 5.98 12.64 -17.00
C ASN A 7 4.51 12.19 -17.00
N ILE A 8 4.21 10.98 -17.47
CA ILE A 8 2.88 10.39 -17.41
C ILE A 8 2.47 10.10 -15.95
N ILE A 9 3.38 9.59 -15.13
CA ILE A 9 3.13 9.36 -13.70
C ILE A 9 2.86 10.69 -12.98
N TYR A 10 3.65 11.73 -13.28
CA TYR A 10 3.47 13.06 -12.68
C TYR A 10 2.13 13.71 -13.06
N LEU A 11 1.73 13.55 -14.31
CA LEU A 11 0.44 14.03 -14.82
C LEU A 11 -0.74 13.32 -14.14
N PHE A 12 -0.63 12.02 -13.89
CA PHE A 12 -1.65 11.26 -13.13
C PHE A 12 -1.75 11.69 -11.67
N ILE A 13 -0.62 12.01 -11.03
CA ILE A 13 -0.60 12.52 -9.65
C ILE A 13 -1.27 13.90 -9.58
N ILE A 14 -0.97 14.81 -10.51
CA ILE A 14 -1.55 16.16 -10.54
C ILE A 14 -3.06 16.12 -10.80
N LEU A 15 -3.51 15.27 -11.73
CA LEU A 15 -4.95 15.07 -12.01
C LEU A 15 -5.68 14.48 -10.80
N GLY A 16 -5.04 13.61 -10.02
CA GLY A 16 -5.60 13.05 -8.79
C GLY A 16 -5.79 14.06 -7.67
N ILE A 17 -4.98 15.12 -7.61
CA ILE A 17 -5.10 16.18 -6.60
C ILE A 17 -6.26 17.13 -6.95
N MET A 18 -6.60 17.30 -8.22
CA MET A 18 -7.66 18.22 -8.66
C MET A 18 -9.08 17.67 -8.45
N THR A 19 -9.23 16.38 -8.14
CA THR A 19 -10.55 15.75 -7.89
C THR A 19 -10.88 15.61 -6.41
N THR A 20 -10.00 16.03 -5.50
CA THR A 20 -10.24 15.93 -4.06
C THR A 20 -11.18 17.04 -3.60
N SER A 21 -12.43 16.70 -3.29
CA SER A 21 -13.35 17.59 -2.56
C SER A 21 -12.94 17.66 -1.08
N PRO A 22 -13.10 18.81 -0.39
CA PRO A 22 -12.87 18.90 1.04
C PRO A 22 -13.89 18.02 1.78
N ALA A 23 -13.40 16.99 2.46
CA ALA A 23 -14.23 16.14 3.31
C ALA A 23 -14.48 16.86 4.63
N TYR A 24 -15.72 17.28 4.86
CA TYR A 24 -16.18 17.69 6.19
C TYR A 24 -16.33 16.43 7.04
N ALA A 25 -15.38 16.21 7.96
CA ALA A 25 -15.39 15.05 8.84
C ALA A 25 -16.53 15.17 9.86
N SER A 26 -17.58 14.36 9.69
CA SER A 26 -18.51 14.05 10.77
C SER A 26 -17.98 12.81 11.48
N PHE A 27 -17.25 13.01 12.58
CA PHE A 27 -16.71 11.91 13.36
C PHE A 27 -17.86 11.13 14.01
N SER A 28 -18.15 9.93 13.51
CA SER A 28 -19.17 9.04 14.07
C SER A 28 -18.49 7.93 14.89
N PRO A 29 -18.53 7.98 16.24
CA PRO A 29 -17.85 7.00 17.09
C PRO A 29 -18.34 5.56 16.87
N ASN A 30 -19.60 5.40 16.44
CA ASN A 30 -20.22 4.09 16.21
C ASN A 30 -19.66 3.34 15.00
N ALA A 31 -18.98 4.02 14.07
CA ALA A 31 -18.42 3.37 12.87
C ALA A 31 -17.19 2.49 13.18
N ILE A 32 -16.46 2.80 14.26
CA ILE A 32 -15.26 2.08 14.70
C ILE A 32 -15.60 0.69 15.26
N TYR A 33 -16.79 0.53 15.85
CA TYR A 33 -17.23 -0.72 16.49
C TYR A 33 -17.84 -1.74 15.51
N SER A 34 -17.79 -1.49 14.21
CA SER A 34 -18.21 -2.49 13.21
C SER A 34 -17.17 -3.62 13.12
N THR A 35 -17.64 -4.87 13.03
CA THR A 35 -16.77 -6.06 12.88
C THR A 35 -15.78 -5.91 11.72
N THR A 36 -16.21 -5.29 10.62
CA THR A 36 -15.37 -5.04 9.45
C THR A 36 -14.25 -4.03 9.73
N ALA A 37 -14.51 -2.96 10.49
CA ALA A 37 -13.47 -1.99 10.84
C ALA A 37 -12.41 -2.61 11.77
N MET A 38 -12.82 -3.45 12.72
CA MET A 38 -11.88 -4.19 13.59
C MET A 38 -10.95 -5.10 12.79
N ILE A 39 -11.48 -5.83 11.81
CA ILE A 39 -10.66 -6.69 10.94
C ILE A 39 -9.63 -5.86 10.17
N ASN A 40 -10.03 -4.72 9.58
CA ASN A 40 -9.11 -3.86 8.84
C ASN A 40 -7.98 -3.30 9.73
N ILE A 41 -8.29 -2.95 10.98
CA ILE A 41 -7.28 -2.50 11.96
C ILE A 41 -6.31 -3.63 12.28
N VAL A 42 -6.80 -4.86 12.51
CA VAL A 42 -5.94 -6.03 12.75
C VAL A 42 -5.02 -6.30 11.56
N VAL A 43 -5.55 -6.23 10.33
CA VAL A 43 -4.75 -6.39 9.11
C VAL A 43 -3.71 -5.27 8.98
N LEU A 44 -4.05 -4.03 9.33
CA LEU A 44 -3.12 -2.90 9.32
C LEU A 44 -1.96 -3.10 10.31
N VAL A 45 -2.25 -3.56 11.53
CA VAL A 45 -1.21 -3.88 12.54
C VAL A 45 -0.33 -5.02 12.04
N CYS A 46 -0.93 -6.10 11.50
CA CYS A 46 -0.19 -7.22 10.95
C CYS A 46 0.72 -6.81 9.78
N ALA A 47 0.22 -5.95 8.89
CA ALA A 47 1.00 -5.41 7.78
C ALA A 47 2.17 -4.54 8.25
N ALA A 48 1.98 -3.72 9.29
CA ALA A 48 3.06 -2.93 9.89
C ALA A 48 4.15 -3.81 10.51
N VAL A 49 3.78 -4.87 11.23
CA VAL A 49 4.73 -5.85 11.78
C VAL A 49 5.47 -6.57 10.65
N CYS A 50 4.76 -7.01 9.61
CA CYS A 50 5.36 -7.64 8.43
C CYS A 50 6.35 -6.71 7.73
N LEU A 51 6.02 -5.42 7.58
CA LEU A 51 6.91 -4.43 6.99
C LEU A 51 8.16 -4.22 7.84
N ALA A 52 8.04 -4.11 9.16
CA ALA A 52 9.18 -3.97 10.06
C ALA A 52 10.13 -5.18 9.95
N TRP A 53 9.58 -6.39 9.85
CA TRP A 53 10.35 -7.60 9.60
C TRP A 53 10.99 -7.63 8.21
N ALA A 54 10.26 -7.26 7.17
CA ALA A 54 10.78 -7.19 5.80
C ALA A 54 11.95 -6.19 5.70
N LEU A 55 11.88 -5.05 6.40
CA LEU A 55 12.98 -4.10 6.51
C LEU A 55 14.19 -4.69 7.24
N LYS A 56 13.98 -5.40 8.35
CA LYS A 56 15.07 -6.11 9.04
C LYS A 56 15.75 -7.13 8.14
N ILE A 57 14.98 -7.96 7.43
CA ILE A 57 15.55 -8.95 6.51
C ILE A 57 16.29 -8.27 5.36
N LEU A 58 15.76 -7.17 4.84
CA LEU A 58 16.43 -6.39 3.82
C LEU A 58 17.79 -5.85 4.30
N THR A 59 17.92 -5.45 5.57
CA THR A 59 19.23 -5.06 6.13
C THR A 59 20.20 -6.23 6.27
N LEU A 60 19.72 -7.45 6.53
CA LEU A 60 20.53 -8.66 6.62
C LEU A 60 21.02 -9.14 5.25
N VAL A 61 20.21 -8.96 4.20
CA VAL A 61 20.50 -9.43 2.84
C VAL A 61 21.04 -8.29 1.94
N LYS A 62 21.43 -7.16 2.55
CA LYS A 62 21.97 -5.99 1.83
C LYS A 62 23.19 -6.39 0.99
N GLY A 63 23.14 -6.10 -0.32
CA GLY A 63 24.25 -6.33 -1.25
C GLY A 63 24.16 -7.64 -2.05
N GLY A 64 23.25 -8.56 -1.71
CA GLY A 64 23.03 -9.79 -2.48
C GLY A 64 22.02 -9.63 -3.62
N LEU A 65 22.01 -10.57 -4.57
CA LEU A 65 20.98 -10.68 -5.63
C LEU A 65 19.56 -10.79 -5.03
N ILE A 66 19.44 -11.38 -3.85
CA ILE A 66 18.19 -11.54 -3.09
C ILE A 66 17.67 -10.18 -2.57
N SER A 67 18.52 -9.17 -2.39
CA SER A 67 18.14 -7.85 -1.86
C SER A 67 17.06 -7.16 -2.70
N LYS A 68 17.14 -7.29 -4.04
CA LYS A 68 16.14 -6.70 -4.96
C LYS A 68 14.75 -7.32 -4.81
N SER A 69 14.67 -8.63 -4.56
CA SER A 69 13.38 -9.30 -4.32
C SER A 69 12.70 -8.78 -3.04
N TRP A 70 13.48 -8.60 -1.97
CA TRP A 70 12.99 -8.04 -0.70
C TRP A 70 12.55 -6.59 -0.82
N GLN A 71 13.19 -5.78 -1.66
CA GLN A 71 12.72 -4.42 -1.94
C GLN A 71 11.30 -4.42 -2.51
N MET A 72 10.98 -5.35 -3.41
CA MET A 72 9.64 -5.45 -3.99
C MET A 72 8.59 -5.86 -2.94
N PHE A 73 8.94 -6.77 -2.02
CA PHE A 73 8.05 -7.13 -0.91
C PHE A 73 7.81 -5.97 0.05
N VAL A 74 8.84 -5.20 0.39
CA VAL A 74 8.71 -3.99 1.22
C VAL A 74 7.75 -2.99 0.57
N ILE A 75 7.91 -2.74 -0.74
CA ILE A 75 7.01 -1.85 -1.49
C ILE A 75 5.57 -2.39 -1.48
N GLY A 76 5.38 -3.71 -1.63
CA GLY A 76 4.07 -4.33 -1.54
C GLY A 76 3.40 -4.14 -0.18
N PHE A 77 4.14 -4.28 0.92
CA PHE A 77 3.63 -3.99 2.26
C PHE A 77 3.32 -2.51 2.46
N CYS A 78 4.09 -1.59 1.89
CA CYS A 78 3.75 -0.16 1.89
C CYS A 78 2.40 0.09 1.20
N PHE A 79 2.16 -0.51 0.03
CA PHE A 79 0.86 -0.40 -0.65
C PHE A 79 -0.29 -1.00 0.17
N LEU A 80 -0.06 -2.12 0.85
CA LEU A 80 -1.04 -2.74 1.74
C LEU A 80 -1.42 -1.79 2.89
N ILE A 81 -0.42 -1.22 3.57
CA ILE A 81 -0.64 -0.26 4.67
C ILE A 81 -1.39 0.97 4.16
N ALA A 82 -1.00 1.51 3.00
CA ALA A 82 -1.71 2.63 2.39
C ALA A 82 -3.18 2.29 2.06
N ALA A 83 -3.45 1.10 1.52
CA ALA A 83 -4.80 0.63 1.24
C ALA A 83 -5.65 0.53 2.51
N GLN A 84 -5.09 -0.04 3.57
CA GLN A 84 -5.80 -0.20 4.85
C GLN A 84 -6.02 1.15 5.55
N LEU A 85 -5.06 2.08 5.48
CA LEU A 85 -5.24 3.44 5.99
C LEU A 85 -6.36 4.18 5.25
N ALA A 86 -6.43 4.03 3.92
CA ALA A 86 -7.50 4.59 3.12
C ALA A 86 -8.87 4.01 3.51
N VAL A 87 -8.97 2.69 3.65
CA VAL A 87 -10.21 2.00 4.02
C VAL A 87 -10.64 2.37 5.44
N VAL A 88 -9.74 2.38 6.41
CA VAL A 88 -10.06 2.78 7.79
C VAL A 88 -10.42 4.27 7.85
N GLY A 89 -9.71 5.14 7.13
CA GLY A 89 -10.01 6.57 7.05
C GLY A 89 -11.40 6.86 6.47
N GLU A 90 -11.83 6.08 5.47
CA GLU A 90 -13.20 6.13 4.94
C GLU A 90 -14.23 5.67 5.99
N LYS A 91 -13.97 4.57 6.69
CA LYS A 91 -14.88 4.04 7.72
C LYS A 91 -15.05 4.98 8.92
N VAL A 92 -14.02 5.73 9.30
CA VAL A 92 -14.08 6.70 10.40
C VAL A 92 -14.63 8.07 9.94
N GLY A 93 -14.93 8.23 8.64
CA GLY A 93 -15.44 9.48 8.08
C GLY A 93 -14.39 10.60 8.02
N LEU A 94 -13.09 10.26 8.14
CA LEU A 94 -11.98 11.21 8.06
C LEU A 94 -11.68 11.59 6.61
N ILE A 95 -11.92 10.67 5.66
CA ILE A 95 -11.58 10.84 4.25
C ILE A 95 -12.73 10.28 3.40
N MET A 96 -13.30 11.09 2.50
CA MET A 96 -14.20 10.57 1.46
C MET A 96 -13.34 10.09 0.29
N MET A 97 -12.96 8.80 0.33
CA MET A 97 -12.12 8.21 -0.70
C MET A 97 -12.94 7.28 -1.60
N PRO A 98 -12.91 7.47 -2.92
CA PRO A 98 -13.61 6.56 -3.82
C PRO A 98 -13.04 5.13 -3.77
N THR A 99 -13.93 4.13 -3.82
CA THR A 99 -13.59 2.71 -3.63
C THR A 99 -12.62 2.14 -4.67
N TYR A 100 -12.47 2.80 -5.82
CA TYR A 100 -11.49 2.42 -6.84
C TYR A 100 -10.04 2.65 -6.39
N ILE A 101 -9.78 3.59 -5.46
CA ILE A 101 -8.41 3.91 -5.01
C ILE A 101 -7.85 2.77 -4.14
N SER A 102 -8.64 2.30 -3.18
CA SER A 102 -8.26 1.16 -2.34
C SER A 102 -8.09 -0.12 -3.18
N THR A 103 -8.97 -0.35 -4.15
CA THR A 103 -8.85 -1.45 -5.12
C THR A 103 -7.56 -1.35 -5.94
N ALA A 104 -7.22 -0.17 -6.45
CA ALA A 104 -5.97 0.05 -7.19
C ALA A 104 -4.72 -0.20 -6.33
N LEU A 105 -4.74 0.21 -5.06
CA LEU A 105 -3.65 -0.06 -4.11
C LEU A 105 -3.48 -1.55 -3.83
N TYR A 106 -4.58 -2.31 -3.70
CA TYR A 106 -4.50 -3.77 -3.58
C TYR A 106 -3.94 -4.44 -4.84
N LEU A 107 -4.29 -3.93 -6.01
CA LEU A 107 -3.77 -4.43 -7.28
C LEU A 107 -2.26 -4.16 -7.40
N LEU A 108 -1.81 -2.95 -7.05
CA LEU A 108 -0.39 -2.60 -6.99
C LEU A 108 0.38 -3.45 -5.96
N MET A 109 -0.21 -3.68 -4.78
CA MET A 109 0.35 -4.58 -3.77
C MET A 109 0.52 -5.99 -4.35
N THR A 110 -0.49 -6.52 -5.03
CA THR A 110 -0.45 -7.86 -5.63
C THR A 110 0.63 -7.96 -6.71
N ILE A 111 0.71 -6.98 -7.62
CA ILE A 111 1.74 -6.94 -8.68
C ILE A 111 3.14 -6.90 -8.08
N THR A 112 3.37 -6.05 -7.09
CA THR A 112 4.69 -5.90 -6.46
C THR A 112 5.09 -7.15 -5.68
N TRP A 113 4.13 -7.81 -5.03
CA TRP A 113 4.34 -9.12 -4.41
C TRP A 113 4.70 -10.20 -5.44
N LEU A 114 3.97 -10.27 -6.55
CA LEU A 114 4.23 -11.24 -7.62
C LEU A 114 5.61 -11.03 -8.24
N ALA A 115 6.00 -9.76 -8.45
CA ALA A 115 7.31 -9.39 -8.93
C ALA A 115 8.42 -9.77 -7.93
N GLY A 116 8.18 -9.64 -6.63
CA GLY A 116 9.08 -10.11 -5.57
C GLY A 116 9.28 -11.63 -5.61
N LEU A 117 8.20 -12.40 -5.78
CA LEU A 117 8.25 -13.86 -5.92
C LEU A 117 9.01 -14.29 -7.17
N TYR A 118 8.76 -13.64 -8.31
CA TYR A 118 9.47 -13.93 -9.56
C TYR A 118 10.98 -13.69 -9.43
N GLN A 119 11.39 -12.59 -8.80
CA GLN A 119 12.80 -12.32 -8.54
C GLN A 119 13.42 -13.31 -7.56
N THR A 120 12.67 -13.70 -6.52
CA THR A 120 13.14 -14.70 -5.54
C THR A 120 13.40 -16.04 -6.22
N ARG A 121 12.48 -16.50 -7.08
CA ARG A 121 12.67 -17.72 -7.88
C ARG A 121 13.88 -17.62 -8.80
N LYS A 122 14.07 -16.49 -9.49
CA LYS A 122 15.21 -16.28 -10.39
C LYS A 122 16.58 -16.35 -9.70
N VAL A 123 16.64 -16.09 -8.39
CA VAL A 123 17.90 -16.06 -7.64
C VAL A 123 18.17 -17.37 -6.91
N LEU A 124 17.13 -18.10 -6.51
CA LEU A 124 17.24 -19.35 -5.74
C LEU A 124 17.12 -20.62 -6.60
N GLY A 125 16.63 -20.53 -7.83
CA GLY A 125 16.53 -21.64 -8.79
C GLY A 125 17.05 -21.21 -10.16
#